data_AF-A0A0D0C5F2-F1
#
_entry.id   AF-A0A0D0C5F2-F1
#
_cell.length_a   1.000
_cell.length_b   1.000
_cell.length_c   1.000
_cell.angle_alpha   90.00
_cell.angle_beta   90.00
_cell.angle_gamma   90.00
#
_symmetry.space_group_name_H-M   'P 1'
#
loop_
_entity.id
_entity.type
_entity.pdbx_description
1 polymer ?
#
loop_
_entity_poly.entity_id
_entity_poly.type
_entity_poly.pdbx_seq_one_letter_code
_entity_poly.pdbx_strand_id
1 'polypeptide(L)' 'MKFFALISTVSALLVAAIGVGAIAPDPDSACRCPNNCQHQFGDSCAFYQDGNVINGACVNGNGGLTCAT' A
#
# COMPACT_ATOMS: atom_id res chain seq x y z
N MET A 1 15.55 -24.98 36.88
CA MET A 1 14.45 -25.01 35.90
C MET A 1 14.08 -23.57 35.55
N LYS A 2 14.56 -23.03 34.44
CA LYS A 2 14.02 -21.78 33.88
C LYS A 2 14.23 -21.86 32.37
N PHE A 3 13.21 -22.35 31.69
CA PHE A 3 13.23 -22.65 30.27
C PHE A 3 13.37 -21.34 29.49
N PHE A 4 14.36 -21.30 28.60
CA PHE A 4 14.47 -20.29 27.56
C PHE A 4 13.30 -20.51 26.59
N ALA A 5 12.30 -19.63 26.61
CA ALA A 5 11.24 -19.63 25.61
C ALA A 5 11.77 -18.95 24.35
N LEU A 6 12.12 -19.77 23.38
CA LEU A 6 12.52 -19.38 22.04
C LEU A 6 11.28 -18.98 21.21
N ILE A 7 11.37 -17.77 20.64
CA ILE A 7 10.98 -17.38 19.28
C ILE A 7 9.73 -18.04 18.67
N SER A 8 8.71 -17.23 18.39
CA SER A 8 7.92 -17.38 17.16
C SER A 8 7.29 -16.05 16.80
N THR A 9 8.02 -15.32 15.97
CA THR A 9 7.56 -14.16 15.19
C THR A 9 6.42 -14.62 14.29
N VAL A 10 5.18 -14.42 14.73
CA VAL A 10 4.04 -14.49 13.83
C VAL A 10 4.04 -13.18 13.06
N SER A 11 4.77 -13.18 11.93
CA SER A 11 4.61 -12.18 10.89
C SER A 11 3.18 -12.30 10.38
N ALA A 12 2.31 -11.43 10.88
CA ALA A 12 1.02 -11.19 10.27
C ALA A 12 1.29 -10.64 8.87
N LEU A 13 1.26 -11.50 7.85
CA LEU A 13 0.99 -11.08 6.50
C LEU A 13 -0.44 -10.51 6.54
N LEU A 14 -0.55 -9.20 6.72
CA LEU A 14 -1.77 -8.48 6.42
C LEU A 14 -1.99 -8.67 4.92
N VAL A 15 -2.89 -9.58 4.58
CA VAL A 15 -3.52 -9.61 3.27
C VAL A 15 -4.30 -8.31 3.18
N ALA A 16 -3.71 -7.32 2.50
CA ALA A 16 -4.36 -6.05 2.22
C ALA A 16 -5.69 -6.37 1.53
N ALA A 17 -6.76 -5.84 2.12
CA ALA A 17 -8.07 -5.88 1.51
C ALA A 17 -7.96 -5.24 0.13
N ILE A 18 -8.29 -6.01 -0.91
CA ILE A 18 -8.55 -5.49 -2.25
C ILE A 18 -9.83 -4.64 -2.18
N GLY A 19 -9.71 -3.45 -1.61
CA GLY A 19 -10.61 -2.36 -1.88
C GLY A 19 -10.44 -2.06 -3.37
N VAL A 20 -11.49 -2.28 -4.15
CA VAL A 20 -11.58 -1.81 -5.54
C VAL A 20 -11.66 -0.28 -5.45
N GLY A 21 -10.51 0.34 -5.15
CA GLY A 21 -10.33 1.78 -5.15
C GLY A 21 -10.51 2.26 -6.58
N ALA A 22 -11.23 3.37 -6.75
CA ALA A 22 -11.30 4.04 -8.03
C ALA A 22 -9.87 4.24 -8.57
N ILE A 23 -9.66 3.97 -9.87
CA ILE A 23 -8.35 4.15 -10.49
C ILE A 23 -7.99 5.64 -10.42
N ALA A 24 -6.88 5.95 -9.77
CA ALA A 24 -6.45 7.32 -9.56
C ALA A 24 -5.90 7.96 -10.86
N PRO A 25 -5.97 9.29 -11.00
CA PRO A 25 -5.39 9.97 -12.15
C PRO A 25 -3.86 9.99 -12.17
N ASP A 26 -3.20 9.83 -11.01
CA ASP A 26 -1.75 9.90 -10.86
C ASP A 26 -1.29 9.03 -9.66
N PRO A 27 0.00 8.66 -9.58
CA PRO A 27 0.48 7.75 -8.54
C PRO A 27 0.44 8.33 -7.13
N ASP A 28 0.51 9.65 -6.95
CA ASP A 28 0.45 10.26 -5.62
C ASP A 28 -0.98 10.28 -5.09
N SER A 29 -1.95 10.68 -5.91
CA SER A 29 -3.37 10.71 -5.53
C SER A 29 -3.94 9.30 -5.29
N ALA A 30 -3.31 8.25 -5.82
CA ALA A 30 -3.63 6.86 -5.53
C ALA A 30 -3.38 6.45 -4.07
N CYS A 31 -2.50 7.18 -3.37
CA CYS A 31 -2.06 6.82 -2.01
C CYS A 31 -2.20 7.96 -1.00
N ARG A 32 -2.69 9.14 -1.41
CA ARG A 32 -2.76 10.34 -0.58
C ARG A 32 -4.17 10.91 -0.49
N CYS A 33 -4.40 11.71 0.54
CA CYS A 33 -5.56 12.59 0.64
C CYS A 33 -5.64 13.60 -0.52
N PRO A 34 -6.85 14.05 -0.91
CA PRO A 34 -8.15 13.72 -0.31
C PRO A 34 -8.74 12.40 -0.80
N ASN A 35 -8.20 11.83 -1.87
CA ASN A 35 -8.83 10.71 -2.57
C ASN A 35 -8.67 9.38 -1.82
N ASN A 36 -7.52 9.17 -1.17
CA ASN A 36 -7.16 7.90 -0.55
C ASN A 36 -6.54 8.08 0.85
N CYS A 37 -7.20 8.88 1.70
CA CYS A 37 -6.72 9.18 3.06
C CYS A 37 -6.56 7.97 4.00
N GLN A 38 -7.17 6.83 3.66
CA GLN A 38 -7.09 5.61 4.46
C GLN A 38 -5.97 4.68 4.00
N HIS A 39 -5.35 4.96 2.85
CA HIS A 39 -4.25 4.15 2.35
C HIS A 39 -2.99 4.36 3.20
N GLN A 40 -2.31 3.26 3.48
CA GLN A 40 -1.10 3.14 4.26
C GLN A 40 0.03 2.57 3.40
N PHE A 41 1.24 2.57 3.95
CA PHE A 41 2.37 1.92 3.32
C PHE A 41 2.08 0.43 3.07
N GLY A 42 2.26 -0.03 1.84
CA GLY A 42 2.00 -1.41 1.40
C GLY A 42 0.59 -1.65 0.89
N ASP A 43 -0.34 -0.70 1.01
CA ASP A 43 -1.68 -0.87 0.46
C ASP A 43 -1.66 -0.89 -1.06
N SER A 44 -2.51 -1.74 -1.66
CA SER A 44 -2.67 -1.82 -3.10
C SER A 44 -3.18 -0.50 -3.66
N CYS A 45 -2.65 -0.07 -4.80
CA CYS A 45 -3.03 1.15 -5.48
C CYS A 45 -3.10 0.93 -6.99
N ALA A 46 -3.87 1.76 -7.68
CA ALA A 46 -3.94 1.77 -9.13
C ALA A 46 -4.06 3.21 -9.65
N PHE A 47 -3.37 3.52 -10.76
CA PHE A 47 -3.42 4.83 -11.39
C PHE A 47 -3.33 4.75 -12.93
N TYR A 48 -3.77 5.81 -13.61
CA TYR A 48 -3.64 5.92 -15.07
C TYR A 48 -2.27 6.43 -15.49
N GLN A 49 -1.66 5.78 -16.48
CA GLN A 49 -0.44 6.22 -17.14
C GLN A 49 -0.51 5.88 -18.63
N ASP A 50 -0.38 6.89 -19.50
CA ASP A 50 -0.37 6.72 -20.96
C ASP A 50 -1.56 5.90 -21.51
N GLY A 51 -2.75 6.09 -20.93
CA GLY A 51 -3.98 5.37 -21.29
C GLY A 51 -4.09 3.94 -20.71
N ASN A 52 -3.11 3.50 -19.92
CA ASN A 52 -3.12 2.22 -19.24
C ASN A 52 -3.40 2.37 -17.75
N VAL A 53 -3.85 1.29 -17.11
CA VAL A 53 -3.98 1.20 -15.65
C VAL A 53 -2.75 0.49 -15.12
N ILE A 54 -1.98 1.19 -14.29
CA ILE A 54 -0.84 0.64 -13.58
C ILE A 54 -1.30 0.25 -12.19
N ASN A 55 -1.02 -0.99 -11.79
CA ASN A 55 -1.29 -1.49 -10.45
C ASN A 55 0.02 -1.57 -9.68
N GLY A 56 -0.03 -1.29 -8.38
CA GLY A 56 1.14 -1.28 -7.53
C GLY A 56 0.78 -1.28 -6.05
N ALA A 57 1.75 -0.84 -5.24
CA ALA A 57 1.57 -0.63 -3.81
C ALA A 57 2.03 0.78 -3.41
N CYS A 58 1.41 1.31 -2.36
CA CYS A 58 1.78 2.59 -1.77
C CYS A 58 3.13 2.48 -1.04
N VAL A 59 4.13 3.19 -1.54
CA VAL A 59 5.48 3.25 -0.96
C VAL A 59 5.84 4.67 -0.53
N ASN A 60 6.86 4.84 0.31
CA ASN A 60 7.34 6.17 0.68
C ASN A 60 8.01 6.83 -0.53
N GLY A 61 7.38 7.89 -1.05
CA GLY A 61 7.90 8.74 -2.12
C GLY A 61 8.27 10.13 -1.59
N ASN A 62 8.44 11.07 -2.52
CA ASN A 62 8.80 12.44 -2.15
C ASN A 62 7.59 13.16 -1.53
N GLY A 63 7.66 13.46 -0.23
CA GLY A 63 6.62 14.19 0.49
C GLY A 63 5.37 13.39 0.90
N GLY A 64 5.39 12.06 0.80
CA GLY A 64 4.26 11.21 1.22
C GLY A 64 4.25 9.85 0.52
N LEU A 65 3.17 9.10 0.71
CA LEU A 65 2.98 7.80 0.03
C LEU A 65 2.72 8.00 -1.47
N THR A 66 3.32 7.18 -2.31
CA THR A 66 3.15 7.21 -3.77
C THR A 66 2.96 5.79 -4.29
N CYS A 67 2.17 5.61 -5.34
CA CYS A 67 1.93 4.30 -5.94
C CYS A 67 3.10 3.90 -6.83
N ALA A 68 3.73 2.75 -6.51
CA ALA A 68 4.82 2.19 -7.30
C ALA A 68 4.55 0.71 -7.61
N THR A 69 5.02 0.26 -8.79
CA THR A 69 4.98 -1.16 -9.20
C THR A 69 6.10 -1.95 -8.53
#